data_AF-A0A1V1P600-F1
#
_entry.id   AF-A0A1V1P600-F1
#
_cell.length_a   1.000
_cell.length_b   1.000
_cell.length_c   1.000
_cell.angle_alpha   90.00
_cell.angle_beta   90.00
_cell.angle_gamma   90.00
#
_symmetry.space_group_name_H-M   'P 1'
#
loop_
_entity.id
_entity.type
_entity.pdbx_description
1 polymer ?
#
loop_
_entity_poly.entity_id
_entity_poly.type
_entity_poly.pdbx_seq_one_letter_code
_entity_poly.pdbx_strand_id
1 'polypeptide(L)'
;MNILTIFAHSDDAEIWAGGTIIKHSKRGDNVSICTFIESGSLRIAEANAGAELLGAKINIIDRKILFNRELLVIELEKMIQEFLPSIIITHWNDDTHYEHRLVQDIVMQAIISPKITTSYPRILLSCDTFNSLGVRKMFSPNFLSI
;
A
#
# COMPACT_ATOMS: atom_id res chain seq x y z
N MET A 1 14.05 9.11 -3.75
CA MET A 1 13.43 7.83 -4.18
C MET A 1 11.92 7.97 -4.12
N ASN A 2 11.18 7.11 -4.83
CA ASN A 2 9.72 7.08 -4.75
C ASN A 2 9.29 5.86 -3.93
N ILE A 3 8.48 6.08 -2.89
CA ILE A 3 7.97 5.02 -2.01
C ILE A 3 6.45 5.11 -2.03
N LEU A 4 5.82 3.99 -2.38
CA LEU A 4 4.37 3.88 -2.40
C LEU A 4 3.94 2.85 -1.35
N THR A 5 3.07 3.25 -0.43
CA THR A 5 2.38 2.28 0.44
C THR A 5 0.98 2.03 -0.10
N ILE A 6 0.54 0.78 -0.10
CA ILE A 6 -0.81 0.40 -0.53
C ILE A 6 -1.41 -0.48 0.55
N PHE A 7 -2.41 0.05 1.26
CA PHE A 7 -3.04 -0.64 2.37
C PHE A 7 -4.57 -0.56 2.32
N ALA A 8 -5.23 -1.44 3.07
CA ALA A 8 -6.67 -1.69 2.98
C ALA A 8 -7.48 -0.60 3.69
N HIS A 9 -7.02 -0.16 4.85
CA HIS A 9 -7.71 0.81 5.71
C HIS A 9 -6.89 2.08 5.88
N SER A 10 -7.55 3.14 6.34
CA SER A 10 -6.98 4.50 6.41
C SER A 10 -5.89 4.69 7.47
N ASP A 11 -5.76 3.75 8.40
CA ASP A 11 -4.80 3.75 9.51
C ASP A 11 -3.66 2.74 9.35
N ASP A 12 -3.80 1.81 8.39
CA ASP A 12 -2.81 0.74 8.15
C ASP A 12 -1.43 1.31 7.82
N ALA A 13 -1.36 2.41 7.06
CA ALA A 13 -0.09 3.01 6.65
C ALA A 13 0.69 3.51 7.87
N GLU A 14 0.00 4.15 8.82
CA GLU A 14 0.51 4.63 10.08
C GLU A 14 0.96 3.46 10.96
N ILE A 15 0.11 2.45 11.12
CA ILE A 15 0.35 1.30 12.02
C ILE A 15 1.56 0.49 11.52
N TRP A 16 1.57 0.14 10.24
CA TRP A 16 2.50 -0.85 9.70
C TRP A 16 3.76 -0.25 9.09
N ALA A 17 3.69 1.00 8.65
CA ALA A 17 4.78 1.65 7.92
C ALA A 17 5.08 3.09 8.38
N GLY A 18 4.38 3.64 9.38
CA GLY A 18 4.49 5.07 9.74
C GLY A 18 5.91 5.52 10.05
N GLY A 19 6.66 4.72 10.82
CA GLY A 19 8.07 4.97 11.11
C GLY A 19 8.97 4.97 9.87
N THR A 20 8.69 4.10 8.90
CA THR A 20 9.39 4.05 7.62
C THR A 20 9.01 5.25 6.76
N ILE A 21 7.72 5.55 6.64
CA ILE A 21 7.19 6.67 5.86
C ILE A 21 7.83 8.00 6.33
N ILE A 22 7.74 8.32 7.62
CA ILE A 22 8.27 9.58 8.15
C ILE A 22 9.80 9.67 8.03
N LYS A 23 10.50 8.54 8.18
CA LYS A 23 11.97 8.49 8.01
C LYS A 23 12.36 8.83 6.58
N HIS A 24 11.63 8.31 5.61
CA HIS A 24 11.90 8.57 4.20
C HIS A 24 11.45 9.97 3.76
N SER A 25 10.29 10.43 4.22
CA SER A 25 9.84 11.81 4.00
C SER A 25 10.86 12.84 4.52
N LYS A 26 11.34 12.67 5.77
CA LYS A 26 12.37 13.55 6.36
C LYS A 26 13.71 13.52 5.62
N ARG A 27 13.99 12.44 4.89
CA ARG A 27 15.19 12.32 4.04
C ARG A 27 15.04 13.05 2.70
N GLY A 28 13.83 13.51 2.36
CA GLY A 28 13.51 14.13 1.08
C GLY A 28 13.09 13.14 -0.01
N ASP A 29 12.72 11.91 0.35
CA ASP A 29 12.10 10.99 -0.60
C ASP A 29 10.65 11.39 -0.89
N ASN A 30 10.18 11.07 -2.10
CA ASN A 30 8.79 11.24 -2.46
C ASN A 30 7.98 10.04 -1.95
N VAL A 31 7.16 10.25 -0.92
CA VAL A 31 6.37 9.19 -0.30
C VAL A 31 4.90 9.41 -0.58
N SER A 32 4.22 8.37 -1.05
CA SER A 32 2.79 8.38 -1.33
C SER A 32 2.11 7.21 -0.63
N ILE A 33 0.95 7.49 -0.03
CA ILE A 33 0.07 6.53 0.63
C ILE A 33 -1.14 6.29 -0.27
N CYS A 34 -1.52 5.04 -0.48
CA CYS A 34 -2.76 4.63 -1.13
C CYS A 34 -3.61 3.84 -0.14
N THR A 35 -4.87 4.24 0.01
CA THR A 35 -5.83 3.60 0.92
C THR A 35 -7.25 3.65 0.36
N PHE A 36 -8.16 2.85 0.92
CA PHE A 36 -9.54 2.70 0.45
C PHE A 36 -10.53 3.21 1.50
N ILE A 37 -11.25 4.28 1.17
CA ILE A 37 -12.17 4.94 2.11
C ILE A 37 -13.52 5.16 1.42
N GLU A 38 -14.59 4.99 2.17
CA GLU A 38 -15.94 5.30 1.68
C GLU A 38 -16.08 6.81 1.42
N SER A 39 -16.62 7.17 0.25
CA SER A 39 -16.89 8.55 -0.12
C SER A 39 -17.78 9.26 0.90
N GLY A 40 -17.37 10.46 1.33
CA GLY A 40 -18.10 11.27 2.32
C GLY A 40 -17.85 10.89 3.78
N SER A 41 -17.01 9.89 4.06
CA SER A 41 -16.65 9.51 5.43
C SER A 41 -15.74 10.55 6.10
N LEU A 42 -15.92 10.77 7.41
CA LEU A 42 -15.01 11.56 8.25
C LEU A 42 -13.57 11.01 8.25
N ARG A 43 -13.41 9.71 7.97
CA ARG A 43 -12.11 9.05 7.82
C ARG A 43 -11.24 9.69 6.73
N ILE A 44 -11.83 10.34 5.73
CA ILE A 44 -11.07 11.07 4.71
C ILE A 44 -10.26 12.21 5.34
N ALA A 45 -10.87 12.98 6.25
CA ALA A 45 -10.19 14.09 6.92
C ALA A 45 -9.08 13.57 7.84
N GLU A 46 -9.34 12.49 8.57
CA GLU A 46 -8.35 11.83 9.44
C GLU A 46 -7.14 11.31 8.64
N ALA A 47 -7.38 10.63 7.52
CA ALA A 47 -6.33 10.08 6.66
C ALA A 47 -5.47 11.18 6.02
N ASN A 48 -6.09 12.28 5.60
CA ASN A 48 -5.34 13.45 5.09
C ASN A 48 -4.44 14.06 6.17
N ALA A 49 -4.97 14.24 7.39
CA ALA A 49 -4.19 14.76 8.52
C ALA A 49 -3.03 13.81 8.90
N GLY A 50 -3.28 12.50 8.92
CA GLY A 50 -2.25 11.48 9.15
C GLY A 50 -1.13 11.53 8.12
N ALA A 51 -1.48 11.57 6.83
CA ALA A 51 -0.51 11.68 5.74
C ALA A 51 0.30 12.98 5.80
N GLU A 52 -0.34 14.11 6.13
CA GLU A 52 0.34 15.41 6.32
C GLU A 52 1.38 15.34 7.45
N LEU A 53 1.03 14.75 8.60
CA LEU A 53 1.96 14.55 9.72
C LEU A 53 3.15 13.66 9.36
N LEU A 54 2.93 12.68 8.49
CA LEU A 54 3.96 11.79 7.97
C LEU A 54 4.77 12.42 6.83
N GLY A 55 4.39 13.60 6.34
CA GLY A 55 5.01 14.27 5.20
C GLY A 55 4.88 13.47 3.89
N ALA A 56 3.74 12.81 3.70
CA ALA A 56 3.44 11.99 2.53
C ALA A 56 2.21 12.52 1.78
N LYS A 57 2.16 12.30 0.47
CA LYS A 57 0.94 12.50 -0.31
C LYS A 57 -0.01 11.34 -0.06
N ILE A 58 -1.32 11.58 0.01
CA ILE A 58 -2.32 10.52 0.08
C ILE A 58 -3.14 10.43 -1.22
N ASN A 59 -3.41 9.20 -1.66
CA ASN A 59 -4.35 8.86 -2.72
C ASN A 59 -5.45 8.01 -2.09
N ILE A 60 -6.69 8.50 -2.13
CA ILE A 60 -7.85 7.84 -1.57
C ILE A 60 -8.67 7.28 -2.73
N ILE A 61 -8.83 5.97 -2.77
CA ILE A 61 -9.69 5.27 -3.73
C ILE A 61 -11.02 4.97 -3.03
N ASP A 62 -12.15 5.13 -3.73
CA ASP A 62 -13.46 4.78 -3.16
C ASP A 62 -13.47 3.30 -2.77
N ARG A 63 -13.85 3.02 -1.52
CA ARG A 63 -13.92 1.66 -0.96
C ARG A 63 -14.76 0.68 -1.79
N LYS A 64 -15.74 1.14 -2.57
CA LYS A 64 -16.52 0.29 -3.48
C LYS A 64 -15.65 -0.39 -4.53
N ILE A 65 -14.54 0.24 -4.93
CA ILE A 65 -13.59 -0.31 -5.91
C ILE A 65 -12.81 -1.49 -5.34
N LEU A 66 -12.60 -1.55 -4.01
CA LEU A 66 -11.85 -2.62 -3.34
C LEU A 66 -12.36 -4.02 -3.68
N PHE A 67 -13.68 -4.16 -3.89
CA PHE A 67 -14.32 -5.44 -4.20
C PHE A 67 -14.50 -5.68 -5.71
N ASN A 68 -14.10 -4.73 -6.56
CA ASN A 68 -14.02 -4.89 -8.00
C ASN A 68 -12.56 -5.11 -8.41
N ARG A 69 -12.14 -6.38 -8.43
CA ARG A 69 -10.75 -6.78 -8.65
C ARG A 69 -10.17 -6.23 -9.95
N GLU A 70 -10.92 -6.32 -11.05
CA GLU A 70 -10.46 -5.86 -12.36
C GLU A 70 -10.23 -4.35 -12.37
N LEU A 71 -11.21 -3.58 -11.89
CA LEU A 71 -11.10 -2.12 -11.81
C LEU A 71 -9.97 -1.69 -10.88
N LEU A 72 -9.80 -2.37 -9.75
CA LEU A 72 -8.75 -2.03 -8.80
C LEU A 72 -7.34 -2.33 -9.36
N VAL A 73 -7.18 -3.45 -10.08
CA VAL A 73 -5.90 -3.75 -10.76
C VAL A 73 -5.56 -2.62 -11.74
N ILE A 74 -6.51 -2.19 -12.58
CA ILE A 74 -6.30 -1.11 -13.55
C ILE A 74 -5.90 0.21 -12.85
N GLU A 75 -6.60 0.55 -11.76
CA GLU A 75 -6.33 1.79 -11.01
C GLU A 75 -4.92 1.77 -10.37
N LEU A 76 -4.54 0.64 -9.75
CA LEU A 76 -3.21 0.50 -9.17
C LEU A 76 -2.11 0.42 -10.22
N GLU A 77 -2.33 -0.27 -11.35
CA GLU A 77 -1.38 -0.32 -12.46
C GLU A 77 -1.05 1.09 -12.95
N LYS A 78 -2.09 1.90 -13.18
CA LYS A 78 -1.93 3.30 -13.59
C LYS A 78 -1.16 4.10 -12.55
N MET A 79 -1.54 3.99 -11.27
CA MET A 79 -0.84 4.70 -10.18
C MET A 79 0.64 4.32 -10.12
N ILE A 80 0.98 3.03 -10.26
CA ILE A 80 2.36 2.54 -10.23
C ILE A 80 3.14 3.06 -11.45
N GLN A 81 2.56 3.07 -12.65
CA GLN A 81 3.20 3.57 -13.87
C GLN A 81 3.46 5.08 -13.82
N GLU A 82 2.55 5.85 -13.25
CA GLU A 82 2.70 7.30 -13.11
C GLU A 82 3.70 7.66 -11.99
N PHE A 83 3.66 6.94 -10.87
CA PHE A 83 4.48 7.24 -9.70
C PHE A 83 5.89 6.62 -9.75
N LEU A 84 6.10 5.55 -10.53
CA LEU A 84 7.37 4.82 -10.65
C LEU A 84 8.01 4.48 -9.29
N PRO A 85 7.31 3.78 -8.38
CA PRO A 85 7.79 3.53 -7.03
C PRO A 85 9.04 2.64 -7.04
N SER A 86 10.13 3.08 -6.43
CA SER A 86 11.30 2.21 -6.21
C SER A 86 10.96 1.06 -5.27
N ILE A 87 10.14 1.36 -4.24
CA ILE A 87 9.68 0.42 -3.22
C ILE A 87 8.16 0.53 -3.13
N ILE A 88 7.47 -0.62 -3.13
CA ILE A 88 6.10 -0.73 -2.65
C ILE A 88 6.10 -1.43 -1.29
N ILE A 89 5.32 -0.91 -0.34
CA ILE A 89 5.05 -1.55 0.95
C ILE A 89 3.55 -1.86 1.01
N THR A 90 3.19 -3.10 1.34
CA THR A 90 1.79 -3.52 1.46
C THR A 90 1.64 -4.60 2.53
N HIS A 91 0.43 -5.13 2.65
CA HIS A 91 0.06 -6.19 3.57
C HIS A 91 0.82 -7.50 3.32
N TRP A 92 0.81 -8.37 4.32
CA TRP A 92 1.29 -9.75 4.17
C TRP A 92 0.20 -10.65 3.59
N ASN A 93 0.60 -11.62 2.76
CA ASN A 93 -0.34 -12.48 2.04
C ASN A 93 -1.13 -13.45 2.93
N ASP A 94 -0.67 -13.66 4.17
CA ASP A 94 -1.30 -14.55 5.15
C ASP A 94 -1.85 -13.82 6.37
N ASP A 95 -1.99 -12.48 6.32
CA ASP A 95 -2.61 -11.68 7.38
C ASP A 95 -3.97 -12.25 7.78
N THR A 96 -4.33 -12.21 9.06
CA THR A 96 -5.65 -12.64 9.58
C THR A 96 -6.84 -11.86 8.99
N HIS A 97 -6.65 -10.59 8.60
CA HIS A 97 -7.71 -9.76 8.05
C HIS A 97 -7.93 -10.04 6.55
N TYR A 98 -9.17 -10.35 6.17
CA TYR A 98 -9.51 -10.72 4.79
C TYR A 98 -9.15 -9.63 3.78
N GLU A 99 -9.49 -8.37 4.08
CA GLU A 99 -9.21 -7.24 3.16
C GLU A 99 -7.70 -6.97 3.00
N HIS A 100 -6.88 -7.28 4.01
CA HIS A 100 -5.42 -7.12 3.89
C HIS A 100 -4.87 -8.10 2.87
N ARG A 101 -5.30 -9.37 2.95
CA ARG A 101 -4.95 -10.40 1.97
C ARG A 101 -5.46 -10.07 0.59
N LEU A 102 -6.68 -9.54 0.47
CA LEU A 102 -7.26 -9.11 -0.82
C LEU A 102 -6.40 -8.02 -1.47
N VAL A 103 -6.04 -6.96 -0.72
CA VAL A 103 -5.17 -5.90 -1.23
C VAL A 103 -3.80 -6.45 -1.62
N GLN A 104 -3.20 -7.30 -0.80
CA GLN A 104 -1.91 -7.91 -1.11
C GLN A 104 -1.93 -8.68 -2.44
N ASP A 105 -2.95 -9.52 -2.63
CA ASP A 105 -3.14 -10.32 -3.85
C ASP A 105 -3.34 -9.43 -5.09
N ILE A 106 -4.10 -8.35 -4.95
CA ILE A 106 -4.31 -7.37 -6.02
C ILE A 106 -3.02 -6.60 -6.34
N VAL A 107 -2.25 -6.19 -5.34
CA VAL A 107 -0.94 -5.55 -5.55
C VAL A 107 -0.01 -6.47 -6.31
N MET A 108 0.04 -7.77 -5.97
CA MET A 108 0.86 -8.75 -6.70
C MET A 108 0.49 -8.86 -8.18
N GLN A 109 -0.79 -8.71 -8.51
CA GLN A 109 -1.21 -8.67 -9.91
C GLN A 109 -0.86 -7.32 -10.58
N ALA A 110 -1.18 -6.21 -9.91
CA ALA A 110 -1.04 -4.86 -10.45
C ALA A 110 0.42 -4.45 -10.69
N ILE A 111 1.41 -5.11 -10.09
CA ILE A 111 2.83 -4.79 -10.35
C ILE A 111 3.35 -5.36 -11.68
N ILE A 112 2.70 -6.36 -12.26
CA ILE A 112 3.27 -7.12 -13.40
C ILE A 112 3.42 -6.23 -14.65
N SER A 113 2.34 -5.57 -15.06
CA SER A 113 2.34 -4.70 -16.25
C SER A 113 3.29 -3.50 -16.08
N PRO A 114 3.22 -2.70 -15.00
CA PRO A 114 4.18 -1.62 -14.73
C PRO A 114 5.63 -2.10 -14.70
N LYS A 115 5.89 -3.30 -14.18
CA LYS A 115 7.24 -3.85 -14.11
C LYS A 115 7.82 -4.08 -15.50
N ILE A 116 7.04 -4.67 -16.39
CA ILE A 116 7.46 -4.94 -17.78
C ILE A 116 7.69 -3.63 -18.54
N THR A 117 6.81 -2.64 -18.36
CA THR A 117 6.83 -1.41 -19.16
C THR A 117 7.80 -0.36 -18.63
N THR A 118 8.05 -0.32 -17.32
CA THR A 118 8.83 0.75 -16.67
C THR A 118 10.00 0.26 -15.83
N SER A 119 10.14 -1.05 -15.61
CA SER A 119 11.07 -1.66 -14.64
C SER A 119 10.79 -1.35 -13.16
N TYR A 120 9.67 -0.69 -12.84
CA TYR A 120 9.21 -0.43 -11.48
C TYR A 120 7.94 -1.23 -11.13
N PRO A 121 7.73 -1.62 -9.85
CA PRO A 121 8.64 -1.38 -8.73
C PRO A 121 9.88 -2.27 -8.74
N ARG A 122 10.94 -1.86 -8.03
CA ARG A 122 12.17 -2.66 -7.90
C ARG A 122 12.08 -3.63 -6.72
N ILE A 123 11.36 -3.23 -5.68
CA ILE A 123 11.23 -3.97 -4.44
C ILE A 123 9.77 -3.94 -3.99
N LEU A 124 9.26 -5.10 -3.60
CA LEU A 124 8.00 -5.23 -2.87
C LEU A 124 8.28 -5.76 -1.46
N LEU A 125 7.79 -5.04 -0.45
CA LEU A 125 7.87 -5.38 0.97
C LEU A 125 6.48 -5.66 1.53
N SER A 126 6.37 -6.72 2.33
CA SER A 126 5.19 -6.96 3.17
C SER A 126 5.47 -6.54 4.61
N CYS A 127 4.51 -5.85 5.24
CA CYS A 127 4.57 -5.51 6.65
C CYS A 127 4.23 -6.70 7.55
N ASP A 128 4.56 -6.57 8.84
CA ASP A 128 4.09 -7.48 9.88
C ASP A 128 2.56 -7.36 10.06
N THR A 129 2.00 -8.21 10.90
CA THR A 129 0.57 -8.27 11.20
C THR A 129 0.33 -8.17 12.70
N PHE A 130 -0.94 -8.12 13.11
CA PHE A 130 -1.29 -8.01 14.52
C PHE A 130 -0.77 -9.22 15.31
N ASN A 131 0.13 -8.97 16.27
CA ASN A 131 0.86 -10.00 17.03
C ASN A 131 1.61 -11.02 16.14
N SER A 132 2.02 -10.63 14.94
CA SER A 132 2.66 -11.52 13.95
C SER A 132 1.80 -12.76 13.63
N LEU A 133 0.48 -12.62 13.73
CA LEU A 133 -0.47 -13.70 13.45
C LEU A 133 -0.77 -13.77 11.95
N GLY A 134 -0.76 -14.98 11.41
CA GLY A 134 -1.33 -15.29 10.12
C GLY A 134 -2.40 -16.35 10.22
N VAL A 135 -3.16 -16.51 9.13
CA VAL A 135 -4.21 -17.53 9.04
C VAL A 135 -3.63 -18.93 9.14
N ARG A 136 -2.47 -19.17 8.50
CA ARG A 136 -1.85 -20.50 8.42
C ARG A 136 -0.58 -20.62 9.26
N LYS A 137 0.16 -19.52 9.46
CA LYS A 137 1.43 -19.52 10.18
C LYS A 137 1.73 -18.16 10.81
N MET A 138 2.72 -18.11 11.70
CA MET A 138 3.27 -16.84 12.18
C MET A 138 3.91 -16.05 11.03
N PHE A 139 3.95 -14.72 11.19
CA PHE A 139 4.51 -13.80 10.22
C PHE A 139 5.90 -14.26 9.76
N SER A 140 6.02 -14.39 8.45
CA SER A 140 7.25 -14.75 7.77
C SER A 140 7.33 -13.84 6.55
N PRO A 141 8.00 -12.68 6.66
CA PRO A 141 8.01 -11.68 5.61
C PRO A 141 8.53 -12.28 4.31
N ASN A 142 7.87 -11.94 3.21
CA ASN A 142 8.35 -12.17 1.87
C ASN A 142 8.96 -10.88 1.34
N PHE A 143 10.24 -10.95 0.98
CA PHE A 143 10.90 -9.92 0.18
C PHE A 143 10.93 -10.40 -1.26
N LEU A 144 10.36 -9.61 -2.16
CA LEU A 144 10.44 -9.87 -3.59
C LEU A 144 11.32 -8.79 -4.22
N SER A 145 12.55 -9.18 -4.56
CA SER A 145 13.30 -8.49 -5.60
C SER A 145 12.70 -8.94 -6.92
N ILE A 146 11.97 -8.02 -7.54
CA ILE A 146 11.23 -8.23 -8.80
C ILE A 146 11.99 -7.59 -9.94
#